data_AF-A0A6N2LDG3-F1
#
_entry.id   AF-A0A6N2LDG3-F1
#
_cell.length_a   1.000
_cell.length_b   1.000
_cell.length_c   1.000
_cell.angle_alpha   90.00
_cell.angle_beta   90.00
_cell.angle_gamma   90.00
#
_symmetry.space_group_name_H-M   'P 1'
#
loop_
_entity.id
_entity.type
_entity.pdbx_description
1 polymer ?
#
loop_
_entity_poly.entity_id
_entity_poly.type
_entity_poly.pdbx_seq_one_letter_code
_entity_poly.pdbx_strand_id
1 'polypeptide(L)'
;MVIDKSIQTAYVQAIRLAQHFIYIENQYFLGSSFAWSDYKNAGAENLIPMELALKIASKIRAKERFAIYVVIPMWPEGAPTSASVQEVLFWQGLTIQMMYEVIAKELKSMNLENSHPQDYLNFYCLGNREQVPVSDKSSDQTVSMSQKYQRFMIYVHSKGMIVDDEYLILGSANINERSMAGSRDTEIAMGAYQPHHTWGNKKRHPLGQVYGYRMSLWAEHLGLVDDLFKEPEGLDCVQSVNKIAEDNWKRFTAEDFTLLQGHLLKYPVEVDSNGKVSPLPGQETFPDVGGKVLGARTNLPDALTT
;
A
#
# COMPACT_ATOMS: atom_id res chain seq x y z
N MET A 1 -13.15 -25.52 -19.92
CA MET A 1 -13.41 -24.08 -19.75
C MET A 1 -12.07 -23.40 -19.54
N VAL A 2 -11.71 -22.42 -20.36
CA VAL A 2 -10.44 -21.67 -20.20
C VAL A 2 -10.73 -20.48 -19.29
N ILE A 3 -10.06 -20.40 -18.14
CA ILE A 3 -10.17 -19.26 -17.23
C ILE A 3 -9.13 -18.24 -17.65
N ASP A 4 -9.56 -17.02 -17.98
CA ASP A 4 -8.66 -15.92 -18.31
C ASP A 4 -8.13 -15.26 -17.02
N LYS A 5 -6.81 -15.30 -16.84
CA LYS A 5 -6.07 -14.66 -15.72
C LYS A 5 -5.04 -13.66 -16.23
N SER A 6 -5.33 -13.02 -17.37
CA SER A 6 -4.42 -12.08 -18.03
C SER A 6 -4.07 -10.86 -17.17
N ILE A 7 -4.98 -10.39 -16.31
CA ILE A 7 -4.70 -9.29 -15.35
C ILE A 7 -3.60 -9.71 -14.36
N GLN A 8 -3.76 -10.84 -13.67
CA GLN A 8 -2.71 -11.37 -12.78
C GLN A 8 -1.39 -11.56 -13.55
N THR A 9 -1.46 -12.12 -14.75
CA THR A 9 -0.28 -12.35 -15.60
C THR A 9 0.43 -11.03 -15.94
N ALA A 10 -0.32 -9.98 -16.28
CA ALA A 10 0.22 -8.66 -16.59
C ALA A 10 0.89 -8.01 -15.35
N TYR A 11 0.27 -8.10 -14.17
CA TYR A 11 0.88 -7.63 -12.93
C TYR A 11 2.19 -8.37 -12.64
N VAL A 12 2.20 -9.71 -12.71
CA VAL A 12 3.41 -10.52 -12.47
C VAL A 12 4.52 -10.17 -13.46
N GLN A 13 4.20 -10.03 -14.75
CA GLN A 13 5.19 -9.65 -15.76
C GLN A 13 5.76 -8.24 -15.50
N ALA A 14 4.91 -7.27 -15.20
CA ALA A 14 5.35 -5.90 -14.90
C ALA A 14 6.27 -5.86 -13.66
N ILE A 15 5.91 -6.58 -12.59
CA ILE A 15 6.74 -6.68 -11.37
C ILE A 15 8.09 -7.32 -11.69
N ARG A 16 8.10 -8.42 -12.44
CA ARG A 16 9.35 -9.12 -12.80
C ARG A 16 10.27 -8.27 -13.68
N LEU A 17 9.72 -7.40 -14.52
CA LEU A 17 10.50 -6.49 -15.36
C LEU A 17 10.98 -5.24 -14.63
N ALA A 18 10.37 -4.87 -13.50
CA ALA A 18 10.72 -3.67 -12.74
C ALA A 18 12.21 -3.62 -12.36
N GLN A 19 12.81 -2.45 -12.56
CA GLN A 19 14.24 -2.19 -12.38
C GLN A 19 14.55 -1.16 -11.30
N HIS A 20 13.69 -0.16 -11.09
CA HIS A 20 13.93 1.00 -10.24
C HIS A 20 12.94 1.06 -9.07
N PHE A 21 11.64 1.14 -9.36
CA PHE A 21 10.62 1.22 -8.32
C PHE A 21 9.25 0.78 -8.80
N ILE A 22 8.37 0.51 -7.83
CA ILE A 22 6.96 0.24 -8.07
C ILE A 22 6.12 1.13 -7.15
N TYR A 23 5.11 1.80 -7.70
CA TYR A 23 4.11 2.55 -6.95
C TYR A 23 2.73 1.93 -7.17
N ILE A 24 2.03 1.57 -6.10
CA ILE A 24 0.74 0.88 -6.14
C ILE A 24 -0.27 1.71 -5.36
N GLU A 25 -1.44 1.94 -5.94
CA GLU A 25 -2.64 2.33 -5.19
C GLU A 25 -3.71 1.26 -5.39
N ASN A 26 -4.16 0.62 -4.31
CA ASN A 26 -5.16 -0.44 -4.42
C ASN A 26 -6.11 -0.45 -3.22
N GLN A 27 -7.39 -0.78 -3.45
CA GLN A 27 -8.38 -0.90 -2.37
C GLN A 27 -8.11 -2.10 -1.45
N TYR A 28 -7.60 -3.20 -2.01
CA TYR A 28 -7.20 -4.37 -1.23
C TYR A 28 -5.77 -4.74 -1.55
N PHE A 29 -5.08 -5.26 -0.55
CA PHE A 29 -3.73 -5.79 -0.71
C PHE A 29 -3.57 -7.06 0.14
N LEU A 30 -3.97 -8.20 -0.42
CA LEU A 30 -3.85 -9.49 0.23
C LEU A 30 -3.68 -10.61 -0.81
N GLY A 31 -2.91 -11.62 -0.47
CA GLY A 31 -2.64 -12.72 -1.40
C GLY A 31 -1.40 -13.51 -1.07
N SER A 32 -1.08 -14.44 -1.96
CA SER A 32 0.01 -15.40 -1.82
C SER A 32 -0.08 -16.20 -0.51
N SER A 33 -1.30 -16.66 -0.16
CA SER A 33 -1.58 -17.32 1.11
C SER A 33 -0.72 -18.55 1.36
N PHE A 34 -0.32 -19.26 0.29
CA PHE A 34 0.60 -20.40 0.37
C PHE A 34 1.92 -20.10 1.10
N ALA A 35 2.30 -18.83 1.20
CA ALA A 35 3.51 -18.36 1.88
C ALA A 35 3.28 -17.67 3.22
N TRP A 36 2.03 -17.53 3.68
CA TRP A 36 1.76 -17.02 5.03
C TRP A 36 2.28 -17.99 6.10
N SER A 37 2.62 -17.47 7.28
CA SER A 37 3.08 -18.29 8.42
C SER A 37 2.04 -19.35 8.80
N ASP A 38 0.78 -18.90 8.87
CA ASP A 38 -0.42 -19.67 9.18
C ASP A 38 -1.44 -19.52 8.03
N TYR A 39 -2.49 -20.36 8.01
CA TYR A 39 -3.58 -20.28 7.02
C TYR A 39 -3.15 -20.41 5.55
N LYS A 40 -2.14 -21.25 5.28
CA LYS A 40 -1.59 -21.47 3.93
C LYS A 40 -2.62 -21.89 2.88
N ASN A 41 -3.70 -22.55 3.32
CA ASN A 41 -4.78 -23.06 2.50
C ASN A 41 -6.02 -22.14 2.47
N ALA A 42 -5.89 -20.86 2.86
CA ALA A 42 -7.00 -19.90 2.79
C ALA A 42 -7.50 -19.62 1.35
N GLY A 43 -6.71 -20.03 0.35
CA GLY A 43 -7.11 -20.00 -1.06
C GLY A 43 -6.93 -18.63 -1.72
N ALA A 44 -6.07 -17.75 -1.19
CA ALA A 44 -5.65 -16.51 -1.83
C ALA A 44 -4.34 -16.74 -2.61
N GLU A 45 -4.41 -17.48 -3.71
CA GLU A 45 -3.26 -18.01 -4.44
C GLU A 45 -2.60 -17.02 -5.41
N ASN A 46 -3.15 -15.82 -5.58
CA ASN A 46 -2.57 -14.81 -6.44
C ASN A 46 -1.12 -14.49 -6.04
N LEU A 47 -0.28 -14.25 -7.05
CA LEU A 47 1.18 -14.17 -6.88
C LEU A 47 1.69 -12.77 -6.55
N ILE A 48 0.82 -11.75 -6.53
CA ILE A 48 1.26 -10.35 -6.57
C ILE A 48 2.11 -9.98 -5.34
N PRO A 49 1.68 -10.25 -4.08
CA PRO A 49 2.52 -9.94 -2.92
C PRO A 49 3.86 -10.66 -2.91
N MET A 50 3.89 -11.95 -3.25
CA MET A 50 5.13 -12.73 -3.27
C MET A 50 6.09 -12.24 -4.36
N GLU A 51 5.62 -11.92 -5.56
CA GLU A 51 6.48 -11.41 -6.64
C GLU A 51 7.10 -10.05 -6.28
N LEU A 52 6.36 -9.16 -5.58
CA LEU A 52 6.89 -7.90 -5.08
C LEU A 52 8.01 -8.12 -4.05
N ALA A 53 7.79 -9.01 -3.07
CA ALA A 53 8.79 -9.33 -2.05
C ALA A 53 10.04 -9.98 -2.66
N LEU A 54 9.87 -10.93 -3.58
CA LEU A 54 10.98 -11.57 -4.29
C LEU A 54 11.73 -10.61 -5.21
N LYS A 55 11.03 -9.64 -5.83
CA LYS A 55 11.67 -8.58 -6.60
C LYS A 55 12.61 -7.76 -5.71
N ILE A 56 12.14 -7.28 -4.55
CA ILE A 56 13.00 -6.58 -3.58
C ILE A 56 14.18 -7.47 -3.16
N ALA A 57 13.93 -8.73 -2.77
CA ALA A 57 14.98 -9.65 -2.36
C ALA A 57 16.04 -9.85 -3.47
N SER A 58 15.60 -9.94 -4.73
CA SER A 58 16.52 -10.04 -5.88
C SER A 58 17.40 -8.79 -6.04
N LYS A 59 16.83 -7.60 -5.80
CA LYS A 59 17.55 -6.31 -5.90
C LYS A 59 18.54 -6.13 -4.75
N ILE A 60 18.15 -6.52 -3.53
CA ILE A 60 19.04 -6.61 -2.37
C ILE A 60 20.24 -7.51 -2.68
N ARG A 61 19.99 -8.71 -3.22
CA ARG A 61 21.05 -9.66 -3.58
C ARG A 61 21.99 -9.11 -4.64
N ALA A 62 21.45 -8.40 -5.62
CA ALA A 62 22.21 -7.72 -6.67
C ALA A 62 22.92 -6.44 -6.18
N LYS A 63 22.64 -5.98 -4.95
CA LYS A 63 23.07 -4.68 -4.40
C LYS A 63 22.63 -3.50 -5.29
N GLU A 64 21.46 -3.65 -5.91
CA GLU A 64 20.82 -2.63 -6.71
C GLU A 64 19.75 -1.93 -5.88
N ARG A 65 19.67 -0.60 -5.98
CA ARG A 65 18.66 0.16 -5.28
C ARG A 65 17.29 -0.13 -5.89
N PHE A 66 16.28 -0.30 -5.04
CA PHE A 66 14.90 -0.51 -5.44
C PHE A 66 13.94 -0.10 -4.33
N ALA A 67 12.76 0.40 -4.68
CA ALA A 67 11.73 0.74 -3.70
C ALA A 67 10.32 0.37 -4.19
N ILE A 68 9.46 -0.02 -3.26
CA ILE A 68 8.04 -0.27 -3.49
C ILE A 68 7.24 0.57 -2.50
N TYR A 69 6.27 1.29 -3.04
CA TYR A 69 5.35 2.15 -2.31
C TYR A 69 3.93 1.64 -2.54
N VAL A 70 3.21 1.31 -1.46
CA VAL A 70 1.85 0.78 -1.53
C VAL A 70 0.91 1.69 -0.76
N VAL A 71 -0.07 2.27 -1.43
CA VAL A 71 -1.13 3.08 -0.82
C VAL A 71 -2.42 2.26 -0.84
N ILE A 72 -2.97 2.03 0.35
CA ILE A 72 -4.19 1.25 0.59
C ILE A 72 -5.14 2.07 1.46
N PRO A 73 -6.45 1.79 1.48
CA PRO A 73 -7.35 2.50 2.38
C PRO A 73 -6.97 2.16 3.83
N MET A 74 -7.26 3.07 4.76
CA MET A 74 -6.96 2.83 6.19
C MET A 74 -7.64 1.54 6.67
N TRP A 75 -8.88 1.33 6.26
CA TRP A 75 -9.61 0.06 6.30
C TRP A 75 -10.49 -0.07 5.05
N PRO A 76 -10.84 -1.31 4.61
CA PRO A 76 -11.82 -1.54 3.54
C PRO A 76 -13.20 -0.93 3.81
N GLU A 77 -13.99 -0.66 2.77
CA GLU A 77 -15.31 -0.04 2.90
C GLU A 77 -16.22 -0.87 3.83
N GLY A 78 -16.92 -0.17 4.73
CA GLY A 78 -17.75 -0.74 5.77
C GLY A 78 -17.32 -0.32 7.18
N ALA A 79 -18.03 -0.81 8.20
CA ALA A 79 -17.68 -0.54 9.58
C ALA A 79 -16.37 -1.29 9.95
N PRO A 80 -15.32 -0.61 10.45
CA PRO A 80 -14.06 -1.23 10.82
C PRO A 80 -14.18 -2.38 11.81
N THR A 81 -15.18 -2.34 12.68
CA THR A 81 -15.48 -3.35 13.71
C THR A 81 -16.28 -4.54 13.18
N SER A 82 -16.78 -4.49 11.94
CA SER A 82 -17.54 -5.59 11.34
C SER A 82 -16.67 -6.80 11.08
N ALA A 83 -17.28 -7.99 11.12
CA ALA A 83 -16.57 -9.25 10.91
C ALA A 83 -15.87 -9.29 9.54
N SER A 84 -16.54 -8.84 8.48
CA SER A 84 -15.97 -8.84 7.12
C SER A 84 -14.72 -7.96 7.02
N VAL A 85 -14.77 -6.74 7.57
CA VAL A 85 -13.63 -5.82 7.53
C VAL A 85 -12.47 -6.33 8.39
N GLN A 86 -12.76 -6.83 9.59
CA GLN A 86 -11.72 -7.41 10.47
C GLN A 86 -11.06 -8.64 9.85
N GLU A 87 -11.80 -9.46 9.12
CA GLU A 87 -11.28 -10.63 8.41
C GLU A 87 -10.34 -10.23 7.26
N VAL A 88 -10.75 -9.26 6.45
CA VAL A 88 -9.89 -8.75 5.36
C VAL A 88 -8.61 -8.15 5.90
N LEU A 89 -8.69 -7.34 6.96
CA LEU A 89 -7.51 -6.74 7.60
C LEU A 89 -6.58 -7.80 8.18
N PHE A 90 -7.13 -8.93 8.65
CA PHE A 90 -6.32 -10.07 9.11
C PHE A 90 -5.51 -10.67 7.96
N TRP A 91 -6.14 -10.92 6.80
CA TRP A 91 -5.42 -11.42 5.61
C TRP A 91 -4.39 -10.44 5.07
N GLN A 92 -4.72 -9.14 5.07
CA GLN A 92 -3.76 -8.09 4.74
C GLN A 92 -2.57 -8.11 5.71
N GLY A 93 -2.82 -8.23 7.01
CA GLY A 93 -1.77 -8.34 8.03
C GLY A 93 -0.82 -9.52 7.79
N LEU A 94 -1.35 -10.71 7.50
CA LEU A 94 -0.54 -11.90 7.17
C LEU A 94 0.25 -11.72 5.86
N THR A 95 -0.33 -11.04 4.88
CA THR A 95 0.34 -10.73 3.60
C THR A 95 1.51 -9.78 3.83
N ILE A 96 1.30 -8.69 4.56
CA ILE A 96 2.33 -7.70 4.89
C ILE A 96 3.45 -8.35 5.72
N GLN A 97 3.10 -9.17 6.72
CA GLN A 97 4.05 -9.95 7.53
C GLN A 97 4.94 -10.83 6.65
N MET A 98 4.35 -11.64 5.78
CA MET A 98 5.08 -12.52 4.87
C MET A 98 6.07 -11.75 3.99
N MET A 99 5.65 -10.61 3.42
CA MET A 99 6.53 -9.82 2.56
C MET A 99 7.73 -9.26 3.33
N TYR A 100 7.51 -8.70 4.52
CA TYR A 100 8.60 -8.16 5.32
C TYR A 100 9.55 -9.25 5.84
N GLU A 101 9.06 -10.43 6.19
CA GLU A 101 9.92 -11.57 6.57
C GLU A 101 10.85 -12.00 5.44
N VAL A 102 10.34 -12.06 4.20
CA VAL A 102 11.16 -12.38 3.01
C VAL A 102 12.27 -11.34 2.83
N ILE A 103 11.94 -10.05 2.93
CA ILE A 103 12.89 -8.96 2.78
C ILE A 103 13.93 -8.97 3.90
N ALA A 104 13.48 -9.06 5.16
CA ALA A 104 14.36 -9.06 6.33
C ALA A 104 15.32 -10.25 6.32
N LYS A 105 14.85 -11.43 5.87
CA LYS A 105 15.70 -12.61 5.69
C LYS A 105 16.80 -12.36 4.66
N GLU A 106 16.49 -11.72 3.54
CA GLU A 106 17.49 -11.42 2.51
C GLU A 106 18.51 -10.37 2.99
N LEU A 107 18.06 -9.32 3.68
CA LEU A 107 18.96 -8.33 4.28
C LEU A 107 19.98 -8.97 5.21
N LYS A 108 19.53 -9.89 6.08
CA LYS A 108 20.40 -10.67 6.97
C LYS A 108 21.35 -11.56 6.19
N SER A 109 20.89 -12.29 5.17
CA SER A 109 21.77 -13.17 4.39
C SER A 109 22.84 -12.40 3.61
N MET A 110 22.57 -11.14 3.27
CA MET A 110 23.51 -10.25 2.59
C MET A 110 24.40 -9.44 3.55
N ASN A 111 24.27 -9.65 4.87
CA ASN A 111 24.97 -8.91 5.93
C ASN A 111 24.74 -7.38 5.87
N LEU A 112 23.53 -6.96 5.52
CA LEU A 112 23.11 -5.55 5.49
C LEU A 112 22.39 -5.18 6.79
N GLU A 113 23.04 -5.39 7.93
CA GLU A 113 22.44 -5.23 9.27
C GLU A 113 22.05 -3.77 9.60
N ASN A 114 22.64 -2.80 8.89
CA ASN A 114 22.30 -1.38 9.02
C ASN A 114 21.12 -0.95 8.15
N SER A 115 20.58 -1.84 7.31
CA SER A 115 19.42 -1.57 6.46
C SER A 115 18.14 -2.05 7.10
N HIS A 116 17.05 -1.33 6.88
CA HIS A 116 15.72 -1.67 7.38
C HIS A 116 14.84 -2.19 6.23
N PRO A 117 13.90 -3.13 6.46
CA PRO A 117 12.96 -3.55 5.41
C PRO A 117 12.15 -2.39 4.81
N GLN A 118 11.85 -1.36 5.61
CA GLN A 118 11.17 -0.13 5.16
C GLN A 118 12.05 0.80 4.31
N ASP A 119 13.34 0.49 4.13
CA ASP A 119 14.16 1.14 3.10
C ASP A 119 13.75 0.69 1.70
N TYR A 120 12.97 -0.39 1.57
CA TYR A 120 12.60 -1.03 0.30
C TYR A 120 11.09 -1.19 0.09
N LEU A 121 10.31 -1.47 1.15
CA LEU A 121 8.85 -1.67 1.05
C LEU A 121 8.14 -0.78 2.06
N ASN A 122 7.20 0.03 1.61
CA ASN A 122 6.44 0.92 2.47
C ASN A 122 4.95 0.88 2.18
N PHE A 123 4.15 0.84 3.24
CA PHE A 123 2.70 0.89 3.19
C PHE A 123 2.19 2.21 3.77
N TYR A 124 1.23 2.80 3.08
CA TYR A 124 0.59 4.06 3.42
C TYR A 124 -0.92 3.94 3.31
N CYS A 125 -1.61 4.88 3.95
CA CYS A 125 -3.01 5.17 3.67
C CYS A 125 -3.21 6.67 3.50
N LEU A 126 -4.42 7.08 3.12
CA LEU A 126 -4.75 8.49 2.94
C LEU A 126 -5.72 8.97 4.03
N GLY A 127 -5.56 10.22 4.45
CA GLY A 127 -6.46 10.86 5.38
C GLY A 127 -6.46 12.37 5.24
N ASN A 128 -7.49 12.99 5.80
CA ASN A 128 -7.62 14.43 5.83
C ASN A 128 -8.03 14.91 7.21
N ARG A 129 -7.64 16.14 7.54
CA ARG A 129 -8.15 16.90 8.69
C ARG A 129 -8.54 18.30 8.23
N GLU A 130 -9.75 18.71 8.55
CA GLU A 130 -10.28 20.00 8.12
C GLU A 130 -10.90 20.76 9.29
N GLN A 131 -10.62 22.05 9.40
CA GLN A 131 -11.22 22.86 10.46
C GLN A 131 -12.67 23.16 10.11
N VAL A 132 -13.62 22.53 10.82
CA VAL A 132 -15.05 22.83 10.69
C VAL A 132 -15.35 24.19 11.34
N PRO A 133 -15.92 25.15 10.59
CA PRO A 133 -16.34 26.45 11.14
C PRO A 133 -17.34 26.30 12.29
N VAL A 134 -17.25 27.19 13.28
CA VAL A 134 -18.09 27.15 14.51
C VAL A 134 -19.59 27.31 14.20
N SER A 135 -19.95 27.92 13.07
CA SER A 135 -21.34 28.19 12.67
C SER A 135 -22.15 26.96 12.29
N ASP A 136 -21.50 25.84 11.95
CA ASP A 136 -22.16 24.63 11.43
C ASP A 136 -22.40 23.56 12.51
N LYS A 137 -22.14 23.89 13.78
CA LYS A 137 -22.41 22.99 14.92
C LYS A 137 -23.90 23.09 15.31
N SER A 138 -24.74 22.28 14.68
CA SER A 138 -26.10 22.05 15.19
C SER A 138 -26.03 21.48 16.62
N SER A 139 -26.69 22.14 17.56
CA SER A 139 -26.44 21.98 19.01
C SER A 139 -27.04 20.73 19.66
N ASP A 140 -27.73 19.85 18.92
CA ASP A 140 -28.54 18.77 19.50
C ASP A 140 -28.23 17.34 18.97
N GLN A 141 -27.12 17.14 18.24
CA GLN A 141 -26.72 15.80 17.79
C GLN A 141 -25.46 15.30 18.51
N THR A 142 -25.47 14.02 18.90
CA THR A 142 -24.28 13.31 19.40
C THR A 142 -23.21 13.29 18.31
N VAL A 143 -22.23 14.18 18.43
CA VAL A 143 -21.14 14.35 17.45
C VAL A 143 -20.27 13.10 17.44
N SER A 144 -20.05 12.49 16.26
CA SER A 144 -19.13 11.36 16.14
C SER A 144 -17.71 11.75 16.54
N MET A 145 -16.89 10.82 17.01
CA MET A 145 -15.50 11.12 17.39
C MET A 145 -14.69 11.68 16.19
N SER A 146 -14.97 11.19 14.96
CA SER A 146 -14.37 11.73 13.74
C SER A 146 -14.76 13.19 13.47
N GLN A 147 -16.01 13.58 13.74
CA GLN A 147 -16.43 14.98 13.64
C GLN A 147 -15.83 15.84 14.76
N LYS A 148 -15.68 15.28 15.97
CA LYS A 148 -15.00 15.94 17.11
C LYS A 148 -13.54 16.26 16.79
N TYR A 149 -12.79 15.29 16.28
CA TYR A 149 -11.37 15.46 15.93
C TYR A 149 -11.14 15.95 14.50
N GLN A 150 -12.23 16.16 13.77
CA GLN A 150 -12.29 16.73 12.43
C GLN A 150 -11.37 16.00 11.45
N ARG A 151 -11.43 14.67 11.47
CA ARG A 151 -10.54 13.80 10.72
C ARG A 151 -11.28 12.60 10.15
N PHE A 152 -10.89 12.16 8.96
CA PHE A 152 -11.32 10.88 8.41
C PHE A 152 -10.33 10.40 7.34
N MET A 153 -10.43 9.13 6.95
CA MET A 153 -9.66 8.62 5.82
C MET A 153 -10.15 9.26 4.52
N ILE A 154 -9.23 9.48 3.58
CA ILE A 154 -9.58 9.59 2.17
C ILE A 154 -9.58 8.16 1.65
N TYR A 155 -10.71 7.72 1.09
CA TYR A 155 -10.86 6.32 0.72
C TYR A 155 -10.12 6.00 -0.58
N VAL A 156 -9.13 5.11 -0.50
CA VAL A 156 -8.38 4.63 -1.65
C VAL A 156 -9.20 3.55 -2.35
N HIS A 157 -9.92 3.94 -3.39
CA HIS A 157 -10.65 3.03 -4.26
C HIS A 157 -9.89 2.72 -5.57
N SER A 158 -8.69 3.27 -5.73
CA SER A 158 -7.80 3.01 -6.87
C SER A 158 -7.54 1.52 -7.07
N LYS A 159 -7.23 1.13 -8.31
CA LYS A 159 -6.65 -0.17 -8.67
C LYS A 159 -5.61 0.03 -9.75
N GLY A 160 -4.42 0.48 -9.34
CA GLY A 160 -3.36 0.85 -10.25
C GLY A 160 -1.97 0.48 -9.76
N MET A 161 -1.06 0.32 -10.71
CA MET A 161 0.36 0.12 -10.47
C MET A 161 1.17 0.86 -11.53
N ILE A 162 2.16 1.63 -11.09
CA ILE A 162 3.14 2.32 -11.93
C ILE A 162 4.48 1.65 -11.70
N VAL A 163 5.19 1.34 -12.79
CA VAL A 163 6.50 0.69 -12.78
C VAL A 163 7.50 1.57 -13.50
N ASP A 164 8.55 1.95 -12.78
CA ASP A 164 9.73 2.67 -13.30
C ASP A 164 9.41 3.97 -14.08
N ASP A 165 8.27 4.60 -13.80
CA ASP A 165 7.72 5.75 -14.57
C ASP A 165 7.58 5.51 -16.09
N GLU A 166 7.63 4.26 -16.53
CA GLU A 166 7.58 3.85 -17.93
C GLU A 166 6.25 3.18 -18.29
N TYR A 167 5.76 2.33 -17.38
CA TYR A 167 4.60 1.48 -17.59
C TYR A 167 3.58 1.66 -16.47
N LEU A 168 2.31 1.60 -16.81
CA LEU A 168 1.22 1.57 -15.84
C LEU A 168 0.22 0.46 -16.14
N ILE A 169 -0.43 -0.02 -15.08
CA ILE A 169 -1.67 -0.80 -15.13
C ILE A 169 -2.74 0.00 -14.42
N LEU A 170 -3.91 0.15 -15.04
CA LEU A 170 -5.10 0.76 -14.45
C LEU A 170 -6.33 -0.08 -14.78
N GLY A 171 -7.23 -0.28 -13.82
CA GLY A 171 -8.42 -1.10 -14.05
C GLY A 171 -9.37 -1.16 -12.87
N SER A 172 -10.15 -2.25 -12.82
CA SER A 172 -11.09 -2.54 -11.74
C SER A 172 -10.55 -3.56 -10.72
N ALA A 173 -9.53 -4.34 -11.11
CA ALA A 173 -9.03 -5.48 -10.34
C ALA A 173 -8.25 -5.08 -9.08
N ASN A 174 -8.76 -5.50 -7.93
CA ASN A 174 -8.08 -5.35 -6.66
C ASN A 174 -6.92 -6.35 -6.51
N ILE A 175 -5.95 -6.08 -5.62
CA ILE A 175 -4.94 -7.08 -5.24
C ILE A 175 -5.54 -7.98 -4.14
N ASN A 176 -6.40 -8.90 -4.59
CA ASN A 176 -6.99 -9.98 -3.82
C ASN A 176 -7.35 -11.14 -4.76
N GLU A 177 -7.77 -12.28 -4.22
CA GLU A 177 -8.10 -13.44 -5.03
C GLU A 177 -9.40 -13.26 -5.82
N ARG A 178 -10.37 -12.56 -5.24
CA ARG A 178 -11.63 -12.20 -5.91
C ARG A 178 -11.42 -11.57 -7.29
N SER A 179 -10.46 -10.66 -7.42
CA SER A 179 -10.14 -9.99 -8.69
C SER A 179 -9.09 -10.74 -9.52
N MET A 180 -8.12 -11.40 -8.90
CA MET A 180 -6.96 -11.99 -9.62
C MET A 180 -7.21 -13.42 -10.14
N ALA A 181 -8.18 -14.15 -9.56
CA ALA A 181 -8.42 -15.55 -9.90
C ALA A 181 -8.97 -15.76 -11.32
N GLY A 182 -9.61 -14.76 -11.93
CA GLY A 182 -10.25 -14.85 -13.25
C GLY A 182 -11.55 -15.69 -13.30
N SER A 183 -11.84 -16.45 -12.25
CA SER A 183 -13.07 -17.26 -12.12
C SER A 183 -13.94 -16.87 -10.92
N ARG A 184 -13.67 -15.70 -10.31
CA ARG A 184 -14.45 -15.12 -9.21
C ARG A 184 -15.20 -13.90 -9.75
N ASP A 185 -14.73 -12.68 -9.48
CA ASP A 185 -15.33 -11.48 -10.06
C ASP A 185 -14.78 -11.24 -11.47
N THR A 186 -15.60 -10.64 -12.33
CA THR A 186 -15.18 -10.27 -13.70
C THR A 186 -14.55 -8.89 -13.66
N GLU A 187 -13.30 -8.80 -14.11
CA GLU A 187 -12.49 -7.58 -14.01
C GLU A 187 -11.97 -7.17 -15.39
N ILE A 188 -11.61 -5.88 -15.53
CA ILE A 188 -10.92 -5.36 -16.70
C ILE A 188 -9.77 -4.46 -16.25
N ALA A 189 -8.64 -4.55 -16.95
CA ALA A 189 -7.52 -3.64 -16.76
C ALA A 189 -6.84 -3.37 -18.10
N MET A 190 -6.21 -2.20 -18.19
CA MET A 190 -5.35 -1.82 -19.30
C MET A 190 -3.92 -1.67 -18.80
N GLY A 191 -2.97 -2.08 -19.64
CA GLY A 191 -1.54 -1.87 -19.43
C GLY A 191 -0.99 -1.03 -20.58
N ALA A 192 -0.21 0.01 -20.26
CA ALA A 192 0.35 0.88 -21.29
C ALA A 192 1.70 1.48 -20.90
N TYR A 193 2.48 1.78 -21.93
CA TYR A 193 3.71 2.54 -21.88
C TYR A 193 3.79 3.46 -23.10
N GLN A 194 4.68 4.44 -23.06
CA GLN A 194 4.97 5.30 -24.20
C GLN A 194 6.30 4.87 -24.84
N PRO A 195 6.32 4.34 -26.07
CA PRO A 195 7.54 3.76 -26.67
C PRO A 195 8.73 4.73 -26.73
N HIS A 196 8.49 6.03 -26.85
CA HIS A 196 9.54 7.04 -26.86
C HIS A 196 9.94 7.54 -25.46
N HIS A 197 9.33 7.03 -24.39
CA HIS A 197 9.63 7.37 -23.00
C HIS A 197 9.86 6.08 -22.21
N THR A 198 10.91 5.34 -22.59
CA THR A 198 11.34 4.11 -21.93
C THR A 198 12.80 4.22 -21.48
N TRP A 199 13.17 3.52 -20.42
CA TRP A 199 14.57 3.41 -19.97
C TRP A 199 15.46 2.86 -21.08
N GLY A 200 15.00 1.84 -21.80
CA GLY A 200 15.73 1.23 -22.92
C GLY A 200 16.04 2.21 -24.07
N ASN A 201 15.09 3.06 -24.44
CA ASN A 201 15.27 4.01 -25.56
C ASN A 201 15.95 5.31 -25.13
N LYS A 202 15.65 5.82 -23.94
CA LYS A 202 16.19 7.10 -23.45
C LYS A 202 17.55 6.95 -22.78
N LYS A 203 17.86 5.77 -22.23
CA LYS A 203 19.04 5.51 -21.38
C LYS A 203 19.14 6.46 -20.18
N ARG A 204 18.00 6.98 -19.74
CA ARG A 204 17.79 7.87 -18.60
C ARG A 204 16.32 7.79 -18.19
N HIS A 205 15.98 8.38 -17.03
CA HIS A 205 14.63 8.39 -16.49
C HIS A 205 13.58 8.81 -17.54
N PRO A 206 12.54 8.00 -17.77
CA PRO A 206 11.47 8.31 -18.71
C PRO A 206 10.56 9.42 -18.16
N LEU A 207 10.77 10.66 -18.63
CA LEU A 207 9.93 11.80 -18.27
C LEU A 207 8.71 11.92 -19.19
N GLY A 208 7.89 10.86 -19.24
CA GLY A 208 6.66 10.78 -20.03
C GLY A 208 5.41 11.23 -19.27
N GLN A 209 4.24 10.88 -19.81
CA GLN A 209 2.94 11.03 -19.15
C GLN A 209 2.80 10.13 -17.92
N VAL A 210 3.40 8.93 -17.94
CA VAL A 210 3.40 8.03 -16.77
C VAL A 210 4.13 8.69 -15.59
N TYR A 211 5.34 9.22 -15.83
CA TYR A 211 6.06 10.07 -14.87
C TYR A 211 5.22 11.27 -14.40
N GLY A 212 4.62 12.01 -15.33
CA GLY A 212 3.81 13.19 -15.00
C GLY A 212 2.60 12.85 -14.12
N TYR A 213 1.93 11.74 -14.42
CA TYR A 213 0.82 11.23 -13.63
C TYR A 213 1.25 10.83 -12.22
N ARG A 214 2.35 10.08 -12.09
CA ARG A 214 2.91 9.68 -10.80
C ARG A 214 3.35 10.89 -9.96
N MET A 215 4.05 11.87 -10.56
CA MET A 215 4.40 13.12 -9.89
C MET A 215 3.14 13.91 -9.44
N SER A 216 2.07 13.89 -10.23
CA SER A 216 0.80 14.57 -9.87
C SER A 216 0.13 13.89 -8.67
N LEU A 217 0.07 12.56 -8.64
CA LEU A 217 -0.44 11.80 -7.48
C LEU A 217 0.40 12.08 -6.23
N TRP A 218 1.74 12.11 -6.37
CA TRP A 218 2.61 12.43 -5.26
C TRP A 218 2.45 13.87 -4.79
N ALA A 219 2.23 14.83 -5.69
CA ALA A 219 1.95 16.21 -5.31
C ALA A 219 0.63 16.34 -4.52
N GLU A 220 -0.40 15.59 -4.91
CA GLU A 220 -1.66 15.47 -4.17
C GLU A 220 -1.44 14.88 -2.77
N HIS A 221 -0.80 13.70 -2.70
CA HIS A 221 -0.67 12.97 -1.45
C HIS A 221 0.36 13.58 -0.50
N LEU A 222 1.44 14.17 -1.00
CA LEU A 222 2.51 14.76 -0.17
C LEU A 222 2.32 16.26 0.03
N GLY A 223 1.42 16.90 -0.72
CA GLY A 223 1.15 18.34 -0.63
C GLY A 223 2.31 19.23 -1.08
N LEU A 224 3.29 18.68 -1.80
CA LEU A 224 4.47 19.40 -2.30
C LEU A 224 5.08 18.69 -3.51
N VAL A 225 5.88 19.44 -4.28
CA VAL A 225 6.72 18.92 -5.37
C VAL A 225 8.18 19.12 -4.97
N ASP A 226 8.97 18.06 -5.02
CA ASP A 226 10.39 18.07 -4.64
C ASP A 226 11.24 17.33 -5.68
N ASP A 227 12.50 17.72 -5.81
CA ASP A 227 13.47 17.07 -6.70
C ASP A 227 13.81 15.65 -6.22
N LEU A 228 13.74 15.37 -4.91
CA LEU A 228 13.92 14.03 -4.36
C LEU A 228 12.92 13.02 -4.94
N PHE A 229 11.70 13.47 -5.25
CA PHE A 229 10.63 12.62 -5.78
C PHE A 229 10.79 12.28 -7.26
N LYS A 230 11.84 12.80 -7.90
CA LYS A 230 12.20 12.46 -9.26
C LYS A 230 12.93 11.13 -9.36
N GLU A 231 13.52 10.64 -8.28
CA GLU A 231 14.28 9.38 -8.21
C GLU A 231 13.67 8.46 -7.13
N PRO A 232 12.49 7.85 -7.37
CA PRO A 232 11.73 7.16 -6.34
C PRO A 232 12.42 5.91 -5.79
N GLU A 233 13.37 5.32 -6.51
CA GLU A 233 14.18 4.25 -5.96
C GLU A 233 15.07 4.75 -4.82
N GLY A 234 15.51 6.01 -4.82
CA GLY A 234 16.54 6.55 -3.95
C GLY A 234 16.20 6.44 -2.46
N LEU A 235 17.20 6.18 -1.61
CA LEU A 235 16.99 6.08 -0.16
C LEU A 235 16.52 7.41 0.42
N ASP A 236 17.08 8.54 -0.04
CA ASP A 236 16.66 9.88 0.40
C ASP A 236 15.21 10.17 0.05
N CYS A 237 14.73 9.70 -1.11
CA CYS A 237 13.33 9.78 -1.51
C CYS A 237 12.44 8.98 -0.54
N VAL A 238 12.76 7.69 -0.33
CA VAL A 238 12.04 6.82 0.62
C VAL A 238 11.97 7.45 2.01
N GLN A 239 13.10 7.93 2.53
CA GLN A 239 13.17 8.55 3.86
C GLN A 239 12.34 9.85 3.94
N SER A 240 12.37 10.67 2.88
CA SER A 240 11.56 11.90 2.80
C SER A 240 10.05 11.58 2.81
N VAL A 241 9.61 10.65 1.96
CA VAL A 241 8.21 10.20 1.92
C VAL A 241 7.77 9.60 3.26
N ASN A 242 8.59 8.73 3.86
CA ASN A 242 8.31 8.13 5.16
C ASN A 242 8.20 9.18 6.27
N LYS A 243 9.10 10.17 6.29
CA LYS A 243 9.07 11.25 7.27
C LYS A 243 7.78 12.06 7.18
N ILE A 244 7.36 12.44 5.97
CA ILE A 244 6.09 13.15 5.76
C ILE A 244 4.91 12.30 6.25
N ALA A 245 4.88 11.02 5.87
CA ALA A 245 3.81 10.09 6.24
C ALA A 245 3.73 9.85 7.77
N GLU A 246 4.87 9.76 8.45
CA GLU A 246 4.97 9.60 9.90
C GLU A 246 4.54 10.86 10.65
N ASP A 247 5.00 12.03 10.20
CA ASP A 247 4.62 13.30 10.82
C ASP A 247 3.13 13.59 10.59
N ASN A 248 2.60 13.25 9.42
CA ASN A 248 1.17 13.31 9.17
C ASN A 248 0.39 12.31 10.03
N TRP A 249 0.86 11.10 10.25
CA TRP A 249 0.17 10.15 11.15
C TRP A 249 0.09 10.67 12.59
N LYS A 250 1.19 11.26 13.11
CA LYS A 250 1.20 11.91 14.43
C LYS A 250 0.18 13.05 14.50
N ARG A 251 0.15 13.92 13.47
CA ARG A 251 -0.84 15.00 13.37
C ARG A 251 -2.25 14.47 13.17
N PHE A 252 -2.42 13.37 12.45
CA PHE A 252 -3.72 12.75 12.20
C PHE A 252 -4.32 12.23 13.51
N THR A 253 -3.51 11.56 14.33
CA THR A 253 -3.95 10.92 15.58
C THR A 253 -3.99 11.86 16.80
N ALA A 254 -3.34 13.02 16.75
CA ALA A 254 -3.36 14.02 17.81
C ALA A 254 -4.77 14.49 18.20
N GLU A 255 -4.98 14.75 19.51
CA GLU A 255 -6.23 15.33 20.02
C GLU A 255 -6.44 16.75 19.51
N ASP A 256 -5.39 17.59 19.58
CA ASP A 256 -5.41 18.94 19.05
C ASP A 256 -5.41 18.95 17.52
N PHE A 257 -6.14 19.91 16.95
CA PHE A 257 -6.18 20.10 15.51
C PHE A 257 -4.87 20.66 14.98
N THR A 258 -4.30 19.98 14.00
CA THR A 258 -3.17 20.46 13.20
C THR A 258 -3.39 20.09 11.73
N LEU A 259 -3.03 20.98 10.82
CA LEU A 259 -3.09 20.72 9.38
C LEU A 259 -2.06 19.65 9.00
N LEU A 260 -2.50 18.73 8.14
CA LEU A 260 -1.64 17.74 7.51
C LEU A 260 -0.84 18.39 6.37
N GLN A 261 0.33 17.81 6.08
CA GLN A 261 1.10 18.09 4.88
C GLN A 261 0.61 17.14 3.78
N GLY A 262 -0.33 17.57 2.94
CA GLY A 262 -1.01 16.66 2.01
C GLY A 262 -1.89 15.64 2.75
N HIS A 263 -1.93 14.41 2.24
CA HIS A 263 -2.87 13.37 2.66
C HIS A 263 -2.21 12.03 3.01
N LEU A 264 -0.94 11.82 2.66
CA LEU A 264 -0.26 10.56 2.87
C LEU A 264 0.01 10.33 4.36
N LEU A 265 -0.47 9.21 4.88
CA LEU A 265 -0.27 8.75 6.24
C LEU A 265 0.55 7.46 6.23
N LYS A 266 1.42 7.27 7.21
CA LYS A 266 2.01 5.95 7.47
C LYS A 266 0.88 4.97 7.76
N TYR A 267 0.85 3.82 7.08
CA TYR A 267 -0.08 2.77 7.45
C TYR A 267 0.21 2.37 8.91
N PRO A 268 -0.80 2.21 9.80
CA PRO A 268 -0.59 2.22 11.26
C PRO A 268 0.01 0.94 11.85
N VAL A 269 1.06 0.44 11.22
CA VAL A 269 1.84 -0.72 11.61
C VAL A 269 3.30 -0.34 11.83
N GLU A 270 3.91 -0.98 12.81
CA GLU A 270 5.34 -1.01 13.05
C GLU A 270 5.93 -2.27 12.42
N VAL A 271 7.17 -2.16 11.92
CA VAL A 271 7.91 -3.27 11.34
C VAL A 271 9.28 -3.29 11.98
N ASP A 272 9.69 -4.41 12.56
CA ASP A 272 11.02 -4.56 13.13
C ASP A 272 12.06 -5.02 12.09
N SER A 273 13.33 -5.07 12.48
CA SER A 273 14.44 -5.52 11.62
C SER A 273 14.37 -7.01 11.22
N ASN A 274 13.49 -7.79 11.86
CA ASN A 274 13.23 -9.18 11.52
C ASN A 274 12.04 -9.34 10.55
N GLY A 275 11.36 -8.24 10.21
CA GLY A 275 10.15 -8.23 9.40
C GLY A 275 8.88 -8.57 10.18
N LYS A 276 8.93 -8.53 11.52
CA LYS A 276 7.75 -8.67 12.36
C LYS A 276 6.90 -7.42 12.30
N VAL A 277 5.61 -7.61 12.04
CA VAL A 277 4.60 -6.56 11.93
C VAL A 277 3.74 -6.55 13.18
N SER A 278 3.59 -5.38 13.78
CA SER A 278 2.70 -5.12 14.90
C SER A 278 1.91 -3.82 14.65
N PRO A 279 0.80 -3.57 15.36
CA PRO A 279 0.21 -2.23 15.36
C PRO A 279 1.22 -1.23 15.91
N LEU A 280 1.15 0.04 15.48
CA LEU A 280 1.92 1.10 16.13
C LEU A 280 1.57 1.16 17.63
N PRO A 281 2.53 1.45 18.53
CA PRO A 281 2.27 1.52 19.96
C PRO A 281 1.09 2.46 20.31
N GLY A 282 0.10 1.95 21.03
CA GLY A 282 -1.11 2.70 21.40
C GLY A 282 -2.10 2.92 20.25
N GLN A 283 -1.91 2.25 19.11
CA GLN A 283 -2.77 2.30 17.92
C GLN A 283 -3.24 0.89 17.54
N GLU A 284 -3.64 0.08 18.53
CA GLU A 284 -4.16 -1.27 18.30
C GLU A 284 -5.46 -1.26 17.50
N THR A 285 -6.22 -0.16 17.57
CA THR A 285 -7.44 0.08 16.81
C THR A 285 -7.41 1.39 16.05
N PHE A 286 -8.21 1.51 14.98
CA PHE A 286 -8.28 2.76 14.22
C PHE A 286 -8.86 3.92 15.06
N PRO A 287 -8.34 5.14 14.87
CA PRO A 287 -8.80 6.31 15.61
C PRO A 287 -10.29 6.55 15.39
N ASP A 288 -11.01 6.91 16.46
CA ASP A 288 -12.43 7.34 16.47
C ASP A 288 -13.47 6.25 16.22
N VAL A 289 -13.16 5.27 15.37
CA VAL A 289 -14.10 4.27 14.86
C VAL A 289 -13.85 2.86 15.40
N GLY A 290 -12.70 2.62 16.04
CA GLY A 290 -12.32 1.31 16.58
C GLY A 290 -11.99 0.29 15.48
N GLY A 291 -12.09 -1.00 15.81
CA GLY A 291 -11.66 -2.10 14.93
C GLY A 291 -10.14 -2.26 14.93
N LYS A 292 -9.65 -3.50 15.01
CA LYS A 292 -8.20 -3.74 15.13
C LYS A 292 -7.50 -3.42 13.82
N VAL A 293 -6.34 -2.77 13.90
CA VAL A 293 -5.54 -2.41 12.73
C VAL A 293 -5.08 -3.64 11.94
N LEU A 294 -4.61 -4.68 12.65
CA LEU A 294 -4.22 -5.96 12.04
C LEU A 294 -5.39 -6.95 11.92
N GLY A 295 -6.62 -6.46 12.06
CA GLY A 295 -7.82 -7.28 11.97
C GLY A 295 -7.92 -8.38 13.03
N ALA A 296 -8.84 -9.30 12.79
CA ALA A 296 -9.05 -10.49 13.60
C ALA A 296 -9.73 -11.57 12.77
N ARG A 297 -9.41 -12.84 13.06
CA ARG A 297 -10.17 -13.96 12.51
C ARG A 297 -11.60 -13.98 13.02
N THR A 298 -12.49 -14.41 12.14
CA THR A 298 -13.93 -14.52 12.34
C THR A 298 -14.41 -15.89 11.82
N ASN A 299 -15.72 -16.11 11.84
CA ASN A 299 -16.34 -17.35 11.35
C ASN A 299 -16.75 -17.26 9.87
N LEU A 300 -16.33 -16.23 9.14
CA LEU A 300 -16.64 -16.08 7.72
C LEU A 300 -15.80 -17.06 6.88
N PRO A 301 -16.39 -17.70 5.85
CA PRO A 301 -15.63 -18.50 4.91
C PRO A 301 -14.53 -17.69 4.22
N ASP A 302 -13.32 -18.23 4.18
CA ASP A 302 -12.14 -17.55 3.61
C ASP A 302 -12.38 -17.13 2.15
N ALA A 303 -13.11 -17.92 1.35
CA ALA A 303 -13.45 -17.61 -0.04
C ALA A 303 -14.26 -16.30 -0.23
N LEU A 304 -14.94 -15.80 0.81
CA LEU A 304 -15.69 -14.55 0.74
C LEU A 304 -14.82 -13.32 1.02
N THR A 305 -13.74 -13.49 1.77
CA THR A 305 -12.90 -12.41 2.31
C THR A 305 -11.47 -12.42 1.75
N THR A 306 -11.13 -13.42 0.92
CA THR A 306 -9.89 -13.52 0.14
C THR A 306 -10.02 -13.00 -1.28
#